data_AF-F8KQ01-F1
#
_entry.id   AF-F8KQ01-F1
#
_cell.length_a   1.000
_cell.length_b   1.000
_cell.length_c   1.000
_cell.angle_alpha   90.00
_cell.angle_beta   90.00
_cell.angle_gamma   90.00
#
_symmetry.space_group_name_H-M   'P 1'
#
loop_
_entity.id
_entity.type
_entity.pdbx_description
1 polymer ?
#
loop_
_entity_poly.entity_id
_entity_poly.type
_entity_poly.pdbx_seq_one_letter_code
_entity_poly.pdbx_strand_id
1 'polypeptide(L)'
;MQEVLEKLEQEIKSVKRACRLGKSVLEEGLEVKTEAQELHAKFSALIEALTHASKAVDEHYASLEDDTALEEMLILLKRVRARINTPLASLEQASTAKEALDSLASLEKSILDVEGVLASLKEHPTLSTPTSPKATPQMAKKYCPQSKEELKKLVADESVHLGEIDISKIADLSWVFCYADSILAAEPKVFRRANFEGLETWDTSHVTNMEYMFYRAIFFNYDISSWNVSRVQNMDSMFHGCEIFNQPLSSWNVSRVEKMAGMFLGCENFNQPLNTWDVSRVEAMGWMFQHCEDFNQPLDNWDVSRVENMNYMFHGCTSFDQPLKDWNVSRVEEMHSMFKDCKNFNQSLNDWDVSKVKSMRHMFSNCYNFNQNLDSWHVLSTASTKSMFDGCTALKTLPTWYKN
;
A
#
# COMPACT_ATOMS: atom_id res chain seq x y z
N MET A 1 -13.22 21.54 -17.56
CA MET A 1 -13.36 21.08 -16.17
C MET A 1 -14.82 20.87 -15.77
N GLN A 2 -15.69 21.89 -15.83
CA GLN A 2 -17.12 21.75 -15.49
C GLN A 2 -17.85 20.62 -16.26
N GLU A 3 -17.66 20.53 -17.57
CA GLU A 3 -18.21 19.43 -18.40
C GLU A 3 -17.72 18.03 -17.96
N VAL A 4 -16.48 17.94 -17.49
CA VAL A 4 -15.89 16.68 -17.00
C VAL A 4 -16.53 16.26 -15.66
N LEU A 5 -16.76 17.23 -14.77
CA LEU A 5 -17.45 16.99 -13.49
C LEU A 5 -18.93 16.63 -13.68
N GLU A 6 -19.61 17.26 -14.64
CA GLU A 6 -21.00 16.90 -14.99
C GLU A 6 -21.09 15.49 -15.57
N LYS A 7 -20.14 15.10 -16.43
CA LYS A 7 -20.04 13.73 -16.95
C LYS A 7 -19.80 12.72 -15.82
N LEU A 8 -18.88 13.02 -14.90
CA LEU A 8 -18.62 12.17 -13.73
C LEU A 8 -19.88 12.03 -12.86
N GLU A 9 -20.62 13.12 -12.62
CA GLU A 9 -21.87 13.08 -11.87
C GLU A 9 -22.93 12.19 -12.54
N GLN A 10 -23.05 12.26 -13.87
CA GLN A 10 -23.98 11.44 -14.63
C GLN A 10 -23.63 9.94 -14.49
N GLU A 11 -22.36 9.58 -14.57
CA GLU A 11 -21.93 8.20 -14.37
C GLU A 11 -22.16 7.71 -12.94
N ILE A 12 -21.92 8.54 -11.92
CA ILE A 12 -22.27 8.21 -10.53
C ILE A 12 -23.76 7.92 -10.38
N LYS A 13 -24.63 8.77 -10.94
CA LYS A 13 -26.09 8.57 -10.92
C LYS A 13 -26.51 7.29 -11.65
N SER A 14 -25.86 7.01 -12.78
CA SER A 14 -26.04 5.79 -13.58
C SER A 14 -25.70 4.55 -12.77
N VAL A 15 -24.50 4.50 -12.16
CA VAL A 15 -24.06 3.39 -11.32
C VAL A 15 -24.94 3.21 -10.08
N LYS A 16 -25.30 4.28 -9.36
CA LYS A 16 -26.21 4.17 -8.20
C LYS A 16 -27.58 3.62 -8.54
N ARG A 17 -28.06 3.88 -9.76
CA ARG A 17 -29.30 3.27 -10.25
C ARG A 17 -29.08 1.79 -10.55
N ALA A 18 -27.98 1.45 -11.21
CA ALA A 18 -27.61 0.07 -11.51
C ALA A 18 -27.45 -0.76 -10.22
N CYS A 19 -26.70 -0.28 -9.21
CA CYS A 19 -26.53 -0.97 -7.94
C CYS A 19 -27.86 -1.27 -7.25
N ARG A 20 -28.80 -0.31 -7.22
CA ARG A 20 -30.12 -0.51 -6.61
C ARG A 20 -30.95 -1.59 -7.32
N LEU A 21 -30.92 -1.60 -8.66
CA LEU A 21 -31.65 -2.59 -9.45
C LEU A 21 -30.98 -3.97 -9.33
N GLY A 22 -29.66 -4.03 -9.52
CA GLY A 22 -28.90 -5.26 -9.46
C GLY A 22 -28.87 -5.91 -8.09
N LYS A 23 -28.84 -5.12 -7.02
CA LYS A 23 -28.98 -5.65 -5.66
C LYS A 23 -30.29 -6.38 -5.45
N SER A 24 -31.42 -5.84 -5.94
CA SER A 24 -32.73 -6.50 -5.86
C SER A 24 -32.72 -7.84 -6.60
N VAL A 25 -32.13 -7.89 -7.81
CA VAL A 25 -32.04 -9.10 -8.64
C VAL A 25 -31.14 -10.16 -7.98
N LEU A 26 -29.99 -9.74 -7.44
CA LEU A 26 -29.05 -10.62 -6.74
C LEU A 26 -29.63 -11.17 -5.43
N GLU A 27 -30.38 -10.38 -4.67
CA GLU A 27 -31.07 -10.84 -3.45
C GLU A 27 -32.14 -11.90 -3.74
N GLU A 28 -32.77 -11.84 -4.92
CA GLU A 28 -33.69 -12.87 -5.43
C GLU A 28 -32.95 -14.11 -6.00
N GLY A 29 -31.63 -14.06 -6.13
CA GLY A 29 -30.78 -15.15 -6.61
C GLY A 29 -30.88 -15.43 -8.11
N LEU A 30 -31.40 -14.47 -8.88
CA LEU A 30 -31.63 -14.60 -10.33
C LEU A 30 -30.46 -14.04 -11.12
N GLU A 31 -30.17 -14.67 -12.27
CA GLU A 31 -29.30 -14.13 -13.34
C GLU A 31 -27.95 -13.55 -12.89
N VAL A 32 -27.36 -14.09 -11.81
CA VAL A 32 -26.15 -13.56 -11.13
C VAL A 32 -25.04 -13.14 -12.10
N LYS A 33 -24.75 -13.99 -13.09
CA LYS A 33 -23.68 -13.73 -14.07
C LYS A 33 -24.02 -12.57 -15.01
N THR A 34 -25.27 -12.48 -15.47
CA THR A 34 -25.73 -11.40 -16.33
C THR A 34 -25.70 -10.08 -15.57
N GLU A 35 -26.24 -10.08 -14.35
CA GLU A 35 -26.29 -8.88 -13.51
C GLU A 35 -24.89 -8.40 -13.12
N ALA A 36 -23.98 -9.32 -12.77
CA ALA A 36 -22.59 -8.99 -12.49
C ALA A 36 -21.88 -8.35 -13.70
N GLN A 37 -22.14 -8.86 -14.92
CA GLN A 37 -21.59 -8.28 -16.15
C GLN A 37 -22.14 -6.88 -16.44
N GLU A 38 -23.44 -6.65 -16.24
CA GLU A 38 -24.05 -5.34 -16.43
C GLU A 38 -23.51 -4.32 -15.41
N LEU A 39 -23.47 -4.69 -14.13
CA LEU A 39 -22.86 -3.87 -13.09
C LEU A 39 -21.39 -3.59 -13.40
N HIS A 40 -20.63 -4.60 -13.82
CA HIS A 40 -19.22 -4.44 -14.19
C HIS A 40 -19.04 -3.40 -15.30
N ALA A 41 -19.87 -3.46 -16.35
CA ALA A 41 -19.83 -2.49 -17.44
C ALA A 41 -20.12 -1.06 -16.96
N LYS A 42 -21.07 -0.89 -16.02
CA LYS A 42 -21.39 0.41 -15.42
C LYS A 42 -20.23 0.97 -14.58
N PHE A 43 -19.60 0.13 -13.77
CA PHE A 43 -18.43 0.54 -12.99
C PHE A 43 -17.20 0.81 -13.87
N SER A 44 -17.04 0.09 -14.98
CA SER A 44 -15.98 0.37 -15.97
C SER A 44 -16.15 1.77 -16.58
N ALA A 45 -17.37 2.15 -16.95
CA ALA A 45 -17.67 3.51 -17.43
C ALA A 45 -17.40 4.58 -16.36
N LEU A 46 -17.70 4.29 -15.08
CA LEU A 46 -17.35 5.16 -13.97
C LEU A 46 -15.83 5.29 -13.79
N ILE A 47 -15.05 4.21 -13.92
CA ILE A 47 -13.58 4.26 -13.87
C ILE A 47 -13.01 5.12 -15.00
N GLU A 48 -13.56 5.01 -16.21
CA GLU A 48 -13.18 5.88 -17.34
C GLU A 48 -13.51 7.34 -17.05
N ALA A 49 -14.70 7.64 -16.53
CA ALA A 49 -15.09 8.99 -16.14
C ALA A 49 -14.20 9.54 -15.02
N LEU A 50 -13.88 8.72 -14.01
CA LEU A 50 -12.95 9.05 -12.94
C LEU A 50 -11.54 9.29 -13.46
N THR A 51 -11.10 8.54 -14.48
CA THR A 51 -9.80 8.72 -15.13
C THR A 51 -9.75 10.02 -15.89
N HIS A 52 -10.81 10.35 -16.65
CA HIS A 52 -10.92 11.64 -17.31
C HIS A 52 -11.01 12.79 -16.31
N ALA A 53 -11.75 12.64 -15.21
CA ALA A 53 -11.84 13.64 -14.15
C ALA A 53 -10.50 13.83 -13.43
N SER A 54 -9.83 12.75 -13.06
CA SER A 54 -8.50 12.81 -12.44
C SER A 54 -7.51 13.48 -13.38
N LYS A 55 -7.51 13.14 -14.67
CA LYS A 55 -6.66 13.78 -15.67
C LYS A 55 -6.98 15.27 -15.84
N ALA A 56 -8.27 15.63 -15.90
CA ALA A 56 -8.67 17.02 -16.02
C ALA A 56 -8.32 17.83 -14.77
N VAL A 57 -8.44 17.24 -13.58
CA VAL A 57 -8.00 17.84 -12.32
C VAL A 57 -6.48 17.92 -12.28
N ASP A 58 -5.74 16.89 -12.70
CA ASP A 58 -4.26 16.88 -12.83
C ASP A 58 -3.80 17.99 -13.78
N GLU A 59 -4.44 18.14 -14.94
CA GLU A 59 -4.13 19.19 -15.93
C GLU A 59 -4.49 20.60 -15.43
N HIS A 60 -5.60 20.71 -14.68
CA HIS A 60 -6.04 21.96 -14.08
C HIS A 60 -5.14 22.36 -12.90
N TYR A 61 -4.76 21.42 -12.05
CA TYR A 61 -3.76 21.58 -10.99
C TYR A 61 -2.40 21.97 -11.56
N ALA A 62 -1.94 21.29 -12.62
CA ALA A 62 -0.70 21.65 -13.31
C ALA A 62 -0.72 23.07 -13.93
N SER A 63 -1.89 23.73 -13.94
CA SER A 63 -2.07 25.11 -14.42
C SER A 63 -2.28 26.15 -13.31
N LEU A 64 -2.31 25.73 -12.04
CA LEU A 64 -2.53 26.58 -10.86
C LEU A 64 -1.43 26.31 -9.82
N GLU A 65 -0.71 27.34 -9.37
CA GLU A 65 0.15 27.23 -8.18
C GLU A 65 -0.72 27.23 -6.91
N ASP A 66 -0.38 26.36 -5.95
CA ASP A 66 -0.84 26.36 -4.55
C ASP A 66 -2.35 26.19 -4.30
N ASP A 67 -3.01 25.27 -5.00
CA ASP A 67 -4.39 24.87 -4.71
C ASP A 67 -4.47 23.52 -3.94
N THR A 68 -4.15 23.57 -2.65
CA THR A 68 -4.09 22.40 -1.76
C THR A 68 -5.41 21.64 -1.70
N ALA A 69 -6.54 22.34 -1.79
CA ALA A 69 -7.85 21.72 -1.74
C ALA A 69 -8.15 20.94 -3.03
N LEU A 70 -7.77 21.46 -4.20
CA LEU A 70 -7.88 20.73 -5.46
C LEU A 70 -6.95 19.51 -5.52
N GLU A 71 -5.75 19.60 -4.91
CA GLU A 71 -4.81 18.48 -4.79
C GLU A 71 -5.34 17.38 -3.86
N GLU A 72 -5.90 17.74 -2.70
CA GLU A 72 -6.59 16.79 -1.81
C GLU A 72 -7.71 16.06 -2.57
N MET A 73 -8.50 16.80 -3.38
CA MET A 73 -9.56 16.20 -4.20
C MET A 73 -9.03 15.27 -5.29
N LEU A 74 -7.92 15.61 -5.94
CA LEU A 74 -7.25 14.76 -6.92
C LEU A 74 -6.74 13.45 -6.31
N ILE A 75 -6.14 13.54 -5.12
CA ILE A 75 -5.67 12.37 -4.36
C ILE A 75 -6.85 11.49 -3.96
N LEU A 76 -7.93 12.09 -3.45
CA LEU A 76 -9.13 11.34 -3.10
C LEU A 76 -9.76 10.68 -4.34
N LEU A 77 -9.80 11.36 -5.50
CA LEU A 77 -10.24 10.77 -6.77
C LEU A 77 -9.39 9.55 -7.16
N LYS A 78 -8.05 9.67 -7.08
CA LYS A 78 -7.13 8.56 -7.39
C LYS A 78 -7.29 7.39 -6.41
N ARG A 79 -7.44 7.67 -5.12
CA ARG A 79 -7.65 6.68 -4.04
C ARG A 79 -8.97 5.94 -4.22
N VAL A 80 -10.05 6.67 -4.49
CA VAL A 80 -11.37 6.06 -4.73
C VAL A 80 -11.35 5.21 -5.99
N ARG A 81 -10.72 5.68 -7.08
CA ARG A 81 -10.56 4.89 -8.30
C ARG A 81 -9.81 3.58 -8.05
N ALA A 82 -8.70 3.61 -7.31
CA ALA A 82 -7.93 2.41 -6.98
C ALA A 82 -8.78 1.38 -6.21
N ARG A 83 -9.51 1.84 -5.18
CA ARG A 83 -10.38 0.99 -4.36
C ARG A 83 -11.57 0.37 -5.10
N ILE A 84 -11.93 0.90 -6.28
CA ILE A 84 -12.98 0.29 -7.13
C ILE A 84 -12.44 -0.94 -7.87
N ASN A 85 -11.16 -0.98 -8.25
CA ASN A 85 -10.62 -2.02 -9.14
C ASN A 85 -10.72 -3.44 -8.54
N THR A 86 -10.34 -3.62 -7.28
CA THR A 86 -10.32 -4.95 -6.64
C THR A 86 -11.74 -5.52 -6.48
N PRO A 87 -12.72 -4.80 -5.88
CA PRO A 87 -14.09 -5.27 -5.82
C PRO A 87 -14.74 -5.45 -7.20
N LEU A 88 -14.36 -4.67 -8.20
CA LEU A 88 -14.86 -4.81 -9.56
C LEU A 88 -14.38 -6.10 -10.22
N ALA A 89 -13.10 -6.46 -10.06
CA ALA A 89 -12.56 -7.74 -10.51
C ALA A 89 -13.24 -8.91 -9.79
N SER A 90 -13.46 -8.80 -8.47
CA SER A 90 -14.22 -9.81 -7.70
C SER A 90 -15.67 -9.96 -8.18
N LEU A 91 -16.32 -8.85 -8.56
CA LEU A 91 -17.67 -8.87 -9.12
C LEU A 91 -17.71 -9.60 -10.48
N GLU A 92 -16.73 -9.38 -11.35
CA GLU A 92 -16.64 -10.06 -12.64
C GLU A 92 -16.51 -11.59 -12.49
N GLN A 93 -15.79 -12.03 -11.45
CA GLN A 93 -15.57 -13.45 -11.17
C GLN A 93 -16.65 -14.08 -10.28
N ALA A 94 -17.66 -13.31 -9.82
CA ALA A 94 -18.68 -13.80 -8.92
C ALA A 94 -19.52 -14.93 -9.56
N SER A 95 -19.58 -16.06 -8.86
CA SER A 95 -20.32 -17.25 -9.28
C SER A 95 -21.62 -17.44 -8.49
N THR A 96 -21.73 -16.77 -7.34
CA THR A 96 -22.90 -16.81 -6.46
C THR A 96 -23.43 -15.41 -6.17
N ALA A 97 -24.72 -15.32 -5.85
CA ALA A 97 -25.36 -14.07 -5.46
C ALA A 97 -24.67 -13.41 -4.25
N LYS A 98 -24.18 -14.23 -3.31
CA LYS A 98 -23.48 -13.74 -2.13
C LYS A 98 -22.16 -13.05 -2.47
N GLU A 99 -21.33 -13.68 -3.31
CA GLU A 99 -20.06 -13.10 -3.78
C GLU A 99 -20.28 -11.77 -4.51
N ALA A 100 -21.32 -11.71 -5.36
CA ALA A 100 -21.69 -10.50 -6.06
C ALA A 100 -22.16 -9.40 -5.11
N LEU A 101 -22.98 -9.73 -4.10
CA LEU A 101 -23.46 -8.77 -3.09
C LEU A 101 -22.34 -8.25 -2.18
N ASP A 102 -21.39 -9.09 -1.78
CA ASP A 102 -20.23 -8.68 -0.97
C ASP A 102 -19.32 -7.71 -1.76
N SER A 103 -19.11 -8.00 -3.04
CA SER A 103 -18.38 -7.12 -3.97
C SER A 103 -19.12 -5.80 -4.17
N LEU A 104 -20.45 -5.86 -4.37
CA LEU A 104 -21.31 -4.69 -4.55
C LEU A 104 -21.31 -3.77 -3.32
N ALA A 105 -21.33 -4.31 -2.11
CA ALA A 105 -21.26 -3.51 -0.89
C ALA A 105 -19.96 -2.70 -0.77
N SER A 106 -18.83 -3.30 -1.18
CA SER A 106 -17.53 -2.62 -1.23
C SER A 106 -17.50 -1.52 -2.30
N LEU A 107 -18.14 -1.77 -3.44
CA LEU A 107 -18.30 -0.79 -4.52
C LEU A 107 -19.22 0.37 -4.13
N GLU A 108 -20.34 0.12 -3.43
CA GLU A 108 -21.26 1.14 -2.94
C GLU A 108 -20.58 2.12 -1.97
N LYS A 109 -19.71 1.63 -1.10
CA LYS A 109 -18.88 2.48 -0.24
C LYS A 109 -17.97 3.39 -1.07
N SER A 110 -17.35 2.84 -2.10
CA SER A 110 -16.47 3.63 -3.00
C SER A 110 -17.25 4.72 -3.74
N ILE A 111 -18.50 4.47 -4.13
CA ILE A 111 -19.36 5.49 -4.77
C ILE A 111 -19.63 6.67 -3.83
N LEU A 112 -19.94 6.41 -2.56
CA LEU A 112 -20.18 7.47 -1.58
C LEU A 112 -18.95 8.37 -1.43
N ASP A 113 -17.76 7.77 -1.46
CA ASP A 113 -16.51 8.51 -1.43
C ASP A 113 -16.34 9.35 -2.71
N VAL A 114 -16.66 8.84 -3.91
CA VAL A 114 -16.65 9.65 -5.15
C VAL A 114 -17.61 10.84 -5.03
N GLU A 115 -18.82 10.63 -4.53
CA GLU A 115 -19.83 11.69 -4.37
C GLU A 115 -19.34 12.82 -3.47
N GLY A 116 -18.69 12.48 -2.35
CA GLY A 116 -18.07 13.45 -1.46
C GLY A 116 -17.03 14.30 -2.19
N VAL A 117 -16.13 13.67 -2.93
CA VAL A 117 -15.06 14.36 -3.67
C VAL A 117 -15.63 15.24 -4.79
N LEU A 118 -16.63 14.74 -5.52
CA LEU A 118 -17.29 15.49 -6.58
C LEU A 118 -18.02 16.74 -6.04
N ALA A 119 -18.67 16.63 -4.88
CA ALA A 119 -19.31 17.78 -4.24
C ALA A 119 -18.27 18.86 -3.92
N SER A 120 -17.14 18.47 -3.33
CA SER A 120 -16.03 19.37 -3.04
C SER A 120 -15.43 20.00 -4.31
N LEU A 121 -15.26 19.24 -5.39
CA LEU A 121 -14.75 19.74 -6.68
C LEU A 121 -15.65 20.80 -7.33
N LYS A 122 -16.97 20.66 -7.16
CA LYS A 122 -17.95 21.61 -7.71
C LYS A 122 -18.03 22.92 -6.94
N GLU A 123 -17.73 22.89 -5.65
CA GLU A 123 -17.73 24.07 -4.78
C GLU A 123 -16.38 24.82 -4.81
N HIS A 124 -15.38 24.30 -5.55
CA HIS A 124 -14.03 24.86 -5.58
C HIS A 124 -13.92 26.21 -6.32
N PRO A 125 -13.37 27.29 -5.72
CA PRO A 125 -13.40 28.65 -6.29
C PRO A 125 -12.54 28.94 -7.54
N THR A 126 -11.63 28.05 -7.98
CA THR A 126 -10.49 28.36 -8.89
C THR A 126 -10.54 27.72 -10.29
N LEU A 127 -11.71 27.34 -10.81
CA LEU A 127 -11.83 26.58 -12.07
C LEU A 127 -11.50 27.33 -13.39
N SER A 128 -10.77 28.45 -13.38
CA SER A 128 -10.37 29.24 -14.57
C SER A 128 -8.84 29.17 -14.83
N THR A 129 -8.42 28.74 -16.03
CA THR A 129 -7.01 28.64 -16.51
C THR A 129 -6.42 30.02 -16.92
N PRO A 130 -5.08 30.27 -17.13
CA PRO A 130 -4.01 29.33 -17.55
C PRO A 130 -2.51 29.54 -17.09
N THR A 131 -1.68 28.53 -17.45
CA THR A 131 -0.28 28.51 -18.01
C THR A 131 1.02 28.39 -17.16
N SER A 132 1.67 27.20 -17.32
CA SER A 132 3.13 26.92 -17.56
C SER A 132 4.09 26.71 -16.35
N PRO A 133 5.33 26.16 -16.52
CA PRO A 133 5.80 24.88 -17.11
C PRO A 133 6.64 24.00 -16.11
N LYS A 134 6.79 22.71 -16.44
CA LYS A 134 7.60 21.68 -15.72
C LYS A 134 9.05 22.10 -15.35
N ALA A 135 9.49 21.59 -14.19
CA ALA A 135 10.82 21.72 -13.58
C ALA A 135 12.03 21.63 -14.54
N THR A 136 13.03 22.49 -14.28
CA THR A 136 14.31 22.52 -15.00
C THR A 136 15.41 21.72 -14.26
N PRO A 137 16.27 20.95 -14.96
CA PRO A 137 17.27 20.03 -14.37
C PRO A 137 18.47 20.68 -13.63
N GLN A 138 18.41 21.96 -13.27
CA GLN A 138 19.58 22.71 -12.81
C GLN A 138 19.21 23.85 -11.85
N MET A 139 18.34 23.57 -10.88
CA MET A 139 18.15 24.51 -9.78
C MET A 139 19.43 24.66 -8.98
N ALA A 140 19.80 25.91 -8.68
CA ALA A 140 20.93 26.21 -7.81
C ALA A 140 20.65 25.70 -6.39
N LYS A 141 21.61 24.97 -5.80
CA LYS A 141 21.53 24.55 -4.40
C LYS A 141 21.67 25.78 -3.49
N LYS A 142 20.62 26.11 -2.77
CA LYS A 142 20.53 27.26 -1.86
C LYS A 142 20.80 26.88 -0.41
N TYR A 143 20.45 25.66 -0.03
CA TYR A 143 20.57 25.18 1.34
C TYR A 143 21.57 24.03 1.43
N CYS A 144 22.52 24.12 2.35
CA CYS A 144 23.47 23.04 2.66
C CYS A 144 23.44 22.79 4.18
N PRO A 145 22.48 22.01 4.69
CA PRO A 145 22.40 21.70 6.12
C PRO A 145 23.68 21.04 6.61
N GLN A 146 24.16 21.45 7.78
CA GLN A 146 25.32 20.88 8.47
C GLN A 146 24.92 19.77 9.44
N SER A 147 23.63 19.62 9.73
CA SER A 147 23.08 18.64 10.67
C SER A 147 21.74 18.08 10.16
N LYS A 148 21.38 16.91 10.70
CA LYS A 148 20.08 16.28 10.41
C LYS A 148 18.93 17.15 10.91
N GLU A 149 19.12 17.86 12.01
CA GLU A 149 18.14 18.77 12.62
C GLU A 149 17.90 20.00 11.74
N GLU A 150 18.93 20.54 11.10
CA GLU A 150 18.78 21.59 10.09
C GLU A 150 18.01 21.08 8.87
N LEU A 151 18.35 19.89 8.38
CA LEU A 151 17.62 19.27 7.27
C LEU A 151 16.15 19.06 7.62
N LYS A 152 15.83 18.54 8.81
CA LYS A 152 14.46 18.36 9.31
C LYS A 152 13.65 19.66 9.29
N LYS A 153 14.25 20.79 9.67
CA LYS A 153 13.59 22.10 9.60
C LYS A 153 13.33 22.54 8.17
N LEU A 154 14.30 22.36 7.27
CA LEU A 154 14.18 22.73 5.86
C LEU A 154 13.09 21.89 5.17
N VAL A 155 13.06 20.58 5.39
CA VAL A 155 12.05 19.72 4.76
C VAL A 155 10.66 19.91 5.37
N ALA A 156 10.54 20.38 6.60
CA ALA A 156 9.24 20.71 7.21
C ALA A 156 8.66 22.04 6.70
N ASP A 157 9.50 22.92 6.14
CA ASP A 157 9.09 24.20 5.59
C ASP A 157 8.60 24.02 4.15
N GLU A 158 7.28 24.12 3.92
CA GLU A 158 6.68 23.96 2.59
C GLU A 158 7.11 25.04 1.60
N SER A 159 7.60 26.20 2.06
CA SER A 159 8.14 27.25 1.18
C SER A 159 9.52 26.89 0.61
N VAL A 160 10.19 25.87 1.17
CA VAL A 160 11.47 25.38 0.67
C VAL A 160 11.22 24.31 -0.40
N HIS A 161 11.67 24.57 -1.62
CA HIS A 161 11.69 23.56 -2.67
C HIS A 161 12.81 22.54 -2.40
N LEU A 162 12.47 21.25 -2.33
CA LEU A 162 13.42 20.21 -1.90
C LEU A 162 14.63 20.09 -2.84
N GLY A 163 14.48 20.43 -4.12
CA GLY A 163 15.58 20.43 -5.09
C GLY A 163 16.66 21.50 -4.81
N GLU A 164 16.37 22.51 -4.01
CA GLU A 164 17.35 23.53 -3.58
C GLU A 164 18.25 23.05 -2.44
N ILE A 165 17.95 21.89 -1.84
CA ILE A 165 18.69 21.33 -0.72
C ILE A 165 19.82 20.43 -1.24
N ASP A 166 21.04 20.69 -0.76
CA ASP A 166 22.21 19.83 -0.93
C ASP A 166 22.43 19.00 0.35
N ILE A 167 22.18 17.70 0.25
CA ILE A 167 22.31 16.74 1.35
C ILE A 167 23.70 16.08 1.44
N SER A 168 24.70 16.54 0.67
CA SER A 168 26.04 15.92 0.58
C SER A 168 26.76 15.72 1.91
N LYS A 169 26.41 16.51 2.94
CA LYS A 169 26.97 16.41 4.30
C LYS A 169 26.19 15.52 5.26
N ILE A 170 25.01 15.02 4.84
CA ILE A 170 24.09 14.25 5.67
C ILE A 170 24.04 12.81 5.16
N ALA A 171 24.73 11.89 5.83
CA ALA A 171 24.71 10.46 5.50
C ALA A 171 23.58 9.68 6.21
N ASP A 172 22.96 10.29 7.22
CA ASP A 172 21.86 9.71 7.99
C ASP A 172 20.58 10.51 7.70
N LEU A 173 19.70 9.92 6.89
CA LEU A 173 18.39 10.47 6.54
C LEU A 173 17.28 9.92 7.43
N SER A 174 17.62 9.23 8.53
CA SER A 174 16.60 8.71 9.43
C SER A 174 15.74 9.84 9.99
N TRP A 175 14.43 9.62 10.07
CA TRP A 175 13.47 10.56 10.66
C TRP A 175 13.40 11.96 10.01
N VAL A 176 13.88 12.14 8.76
CA VAL A 176 13.96 13.47 8.11
C VAL A 176 12.58 14.07 7.83
N PHE A 177 11.69 13.33 7.17
CA PHE A 177 10.32 13.76 6.86
C PHE A 177 9.35 13.25 7.94
N CYS A 178 9.60 13.65 9.20
CA CYS A 178 8.84 13.17 10.35
C CYS A 178 8.76 14.20 11.48
N TYR A 179 7.56 14.32 12.10
CA TYR A 179 7.31 15.14 13.30
C TYR A 179 7.32 14.35 14.62
N ALA A 180 7.50 13.04 14.57
CA ALA A 180 7.60 12.23 15.78
C ALA A 180 9.03 12.30 16.33
N ASP A 181 9.12 12.55 17.63
CA ASP A 181 10.37 12.43 18.40
C ASP A 181 10.52 11.00 18.97
N SER A 182 9.47 10.16 18.88
CA SER A 182 9.44 8.77 19.31
C SER A 182 8.23 8.02 18.73
N ILE A 183 8.40 6.72 18.44
CA ILE A 183 7.30 5.80 18.05
C ILE A 183 6.29 5.52 19.17
N LEU A 184 6.62 5.86 20.43
CA LEU A 184 5.80 5.56 21.61
C LEU A 184 4.82 6.69 21.98
N ALA A 185 4.72 7.74 21.15
CA ALA A 185 3.78 8.82 21.41
C ALA A 185 2.33 8.30 21.37
N ALA A 186 1.54 8.65 22.39
CA ALA A 186 0.14 8.23 22.52
C ALA A 186 -0.73 8.62 21.31
N GLU A 187 -0.38 9.73 20.66
CA GLU A 187 -0.88 10.12 19.35
C GLU A 187 0.34 10.44 18.47
N PRO A 188 0.78 9.53 17.60
CA PRO A 188 1.85 9.86 16.68
C PRO A 188 1.40 11.06 15.82
N LYS A 189 2.32 11.99 15.54
CA LYS A 189 2.03 13.15 14.68
C LYS A 189 2.20 12.76 13.21
N VAL A 190 1.26 13.19 12.36
CA VAL A 190 1.34 12.97 10.91
C VAL A 190 2.26 14.02 10.29
N PHE A 191 3.14 13.62 9.38
CA PHE A 191 3.92 14.55 8.57
C PHE A 191 3.09 14.96 7.35
N ARG A 192 2.70 16.24 7.30
CA ARG A 192 1.66 16.75 6.40
C ARG A 192 2.17 17.44 5.13
N ARG A 193 3.49 17.49 4.91
CA ARG A 193 4.03 18.06 3.67
C ARG A 193 3.40 17.36 2.47
N ALA A 194 2.80 18.13 1.57
CA ALA A 194 2.19 17.59 0.35
C ALA A 194 3.13 17.66 -0.85
N ASN A 195 3.85 18.78 -1.02
CA ASN A 195 4.75 18.99 -2.15
C ASN A 195 6.17 18.47 -1.86
N PHE A 196 6.61 17.43 -2.56
CA PHE A 196 7.98 16.91 -2.50
C PHE A 196 8.78 17.14 -3.79
N GLU A 197 8.39 18.10 -4.63
CA GLU A 197 9.09 18.42 -5.88
C GLU A 197 10.58 18.72 -5.63
N GLY A 198 11.43 18.18 -6.51
CA GLY A 198 12.87 18.31 -6.44
C GLY A 198 13.54 17.25 -5.55
N LEU A 199 12.78 16.43 -4.83
CA LEU A 199 13.32 15.31 -4.05
C LEU A 199 14.01 14.27 -4.94
N GLU A 200 13.52 14.06 -6.16
CA GLU A 200 14.12 13.20 -7.18
C GLU A 200 15.52 13.64 -7.61
N THR A 201 15.89 14.90 -7.31
CA THR A 201 17.22 15.48 -7.61
C THR A 201 18.25 15.28 -6.49
N TRP A 202 17.87 14.69 -5.37
CA TRP A 202 18.80 14.43 -4.27
C TRP A 202 19.82 13.37 -4.64
N ASP A 203 21.10 13.67 -4.44
CA ASP A 203 22.16 12.66 -4.49
C ASP A 203 22.17 11.88 -3.17
N THR A 204 21.68 10.64 -3.21
CA THR A 204 21.60 9.74 -2.06
C THR A 204 22.77 8.73 -2.01
N SER A 205 23.74 8.83 -2.93
CA SER A 205 24.79 7.82 -3.11
C SER A 205 25.75 7.67 -1.92
N HIS A 206 25.80 8.66 -1.01
CA HIS A 206 26.57 8.62 0.24
C HIS A 206 25.76 8.22 1.47
N VAL A 207 24.43 8.07 1.36
CA VAL A 207 23.53 7.80 2.49
C VAL A 207 23.67 6.36 2.96
N THR A 208 23.70 6.16 4.27
CA THR A 208 23.83 4.83 4.92
C THR A 208 22.62 4.45 5.77
N ASN A 209 21.80 5.41 6.18
CA ASN A 209 20.62 5.18 7.04
C ASN A 209 19.40 5.96 6.55
N MET A 210 18.26 5.28 6.38
CA MET A 210 16.96 5.83 5.97
C MET A 210 15.82 5.38 6.91
N GLU A 211 16.16 4.88 8.09
CA GLU A 211 15.19 4.44 9.10
C GLU A 211 14.13 5.52 9.39
N TYR A 212 12.84 5.17 9.32
CA TYR A 212 11.71 6.09 9.55
C TYR A 212 11.76 7.39 8.74
N MET A 213 12.47 7.43 7.60
CA MET A 213 12.69 8.67 6.83
C MET A 213 11.39 9.39 6.46
N PHE A 214 10.34 8.65 6.09
CA PHE A 214 9.01 9.17 5.74
C PHE A 214 7.92 8.74 6.72
N TYR A 215 8.28 8.47 7.98
CA TYR A 215 7.32 7.99 8.97
C TYR A 215 6.08 8.90 9.05
N ARG A 216 4.93 8.32 8.71
CA ARG A 216 3.62 8.95 8.67
C ARG A 216 3.56 10.21 7.80
N ALA A 217 4.35 10.25 6.73
CA ALA A 217 4.18 11.18 5.62
C ALA A 217 3.00 10.71 4.75
N ILE A 218 1.79 11.01 5.23
CA ILE A 218 0.53 10.45 4.69
C ILE A 218 0.23 10.87 3.24
N PHE A 219 0.86 11.94 2.75
CA PHE A 219 0.75 12.43 1.38
C PHE A 219 1.94 12.03 0.50
N PHE A 220 2.89 11.26 1.02
CA PHE A 220 4.10 10.90 0.27
C PHE A 220 3.80 9.87 -0.82
N ASN A 221 3.91 10.29 -2.08
CA ASN A 221 3.82 9.43 -3.26
C ASN A 221 4.65 9.98 -4.44
N TYR A 222 5.84 10.51 -4.16
CA TYR A 222 6.72 11.12 -5.17
C TYR A 222 7.77 10.12 -5.67
N ASP A 223 8.08 10.20 -6.97
CA ASP A 223 9.02 9.29 -7.63
C ASP A 223 10.44 9.47 -7.08
N ILE A 224 10.95 8.41 -6.46
CA ILE A 224 12.31 8.30 -5.91
C ILE A 224 13.06 7.11 -6.55
N SER A 225 12.58 6.61 -7.69
CA SER A 225 13.18 5.47 -8.40
C SER A 225 14.61 5.74 -8.89
N SER A 226 14.98 7.02 -9.02
CA SER A 226 16.32 7.49 -9.42
C SER A 226 17.37 7.44 -8.30
N TRP A 227 16.96 7.25 -7.04
CA TRP A 227 17.87 7.29 -5.91
C TRP A 227 18.88 6.15 -5.91
N ASN A 228 20.11 6.46 -5.51
CA ASN A 228 21.17 5.46 -5.33
C ASN A 228 21.23 5.00 -3.87
N VAL A 229 20.52 3.93 -3.57
CA VAL A 229 20.47 3.34 -2.21
C VAL A 229 21.54 2.27 -1.94
N SER A 230 22.52 2.09 -2.84
CA SER A 230 23.48 0.98 -2.79
C SER A 230 24.41 0.96 -1.57
N ARG A 231 24.45 2.04 -0.77
CA ARG A 231 25.20 2.14 0.48
C ARG A 231 24.34 2.07 1.75
N VAL A 232 23.01 2.08 1.61
CA VAL A 232 22.08 2.06 2.73
C VAL A 232 22.14 0.70 3.42
N GLN A 233 22.24 0.71 4.75
CA GLN A 233 22.27 -0.48 5.59
C GLN A 233 20.99 -0.63 6.43
N ASN A 234 20.30 0.48 6.71
CA ASN A 234 19.08 0.51 7.52
C ASN A 234 17.96 1.27 6.81
N MET A 235 16.86 0.57 6.55
CA MET A 235 15.60 1.05 5.98
C MET A 235 14.39 0.70 6.86
N ASP A 236 14.61 0.40 8.14
CA ASP A 236 13.53 0.07 9.07
C ASP A 236 12.43 1.13 9.02
N SER A 237 11.20 0.71 8.76
CA SER A 237 10.02 1.56 8.75
C SER A 237 10.11 2.83 7.87
N MET A 238 10.91 2.80 6.81
CA MET A 238 11.17 3.97 5.94
C MET A 238 9.88 4.65 5.44
N PHE A 239 8.86 3.87 5.07
CA PHE A 239 7.56 4.35 4.57
C PHE A 239 6.40 4.05 5.51
N HIS A 240 6.65 3.71 6.78
CA HIS A 240 5.60 3.35 7.71
C HIS A 240 4.55 4.48 7.81
N GLY A 241 3.32 4.18 7.41
CA GLY A 241 2.18 5.10 7.45
C GLY A 241 2.11 6.05 6.25
N CYS A 242 2.86 5.80 5.19
CA CYS A 242 2.67 6.45 3.89
C CYS A 242 1.53 5.75 3.13
N GLU A 243 0.28 6.01 3.55
CA GLU A 243 -0.94 5.31 3.10
C GLU A 243 -1.06 5.20 1.57
N ILE A 244 -0.70 6.28 0.86
CA ILE A 244 -0.90 6.38 -0.60
C ILE A 244 0.35 6.04 -1.42
N PHE A 245 1.45 5.68 -0.78
CA PHE A 245 2.73 5.45 -1.46
C PHE A 245 2.64 4.23 -2.38
N ASN A 246 2.93 4.43 -3.66
CA ASN A 246 2.90 3.36 -4.67
C ASN A 246 3.86 3.65 -5.84
N GLN A 247 5.08 4.12 -5.53
CA GLN A 247 6.10 4.49 -6.52
C GLN A 247 7.06 3.33 -6.82
N PRO A 248 7.56 3.19 -8.06
CA PRO A 248 8.39 2.05 -8.45
C PRO A 248 9.75 2.07 -7.73
N LEU A 249 10.11 0.93 -7.12
CA LEU A 249 11.38 0.74 -6.38
C LEU A 249 12.24 -0.42 -6.91
N SER A 250 11.84 -1.06 -8.01
CA SER A 250 12.51 -2.27 -8.54
C SER A 250 13.95 -2.03 -9.02
N SER A 251 14.32 -0.77 -9.30
CA SER A 251 15.67 -0.33 -9.69
C SER A 251 16.65 -0.24 -8.51
N TRP A 252 16.16 -0.25 -7.27
CA TRP A 252 16.99 -0.06 -6.09
C TRP A 252 17.90 -1.26 -5.83
N ASN A 253 19.18 -0.99 -5.58
CA ASN A 253 20.13 -1.99 -5.12
C ASN A 253 20.12 -2.06 -3.58
N VAL A 254 19.37 -3.00 -3.02
CA VAL A 254 19.23 -3.20 -1.57
C VAL A 254 20.16 -4.28 -0.99
N SER A 255 21.15 -4.77 -1.76
CA SER A 255 22.05 -5.88 -1.37
C SER A 255 22.92 -5.61 -0.12
N ARG A 256 22.94 -4.37 0.38
CA ARG A 256 23.63 -3.98 1.63
C ARG A 256 22.70 -3.72 2.81
N VAL A 257 21.39 -3.74 2.59
CA VAL A 257 20.40 -3.49 3.65
C VAL A 257 20.37 -4.70 4.59
N GLU A 258 20.59 -4.45 5.87
CA GLU A 258 20.56 -5.44 6.95
C GLU A 258 19.26 -5.34 7.76
N LYS A 259 18.64 -4.14 7.77
CA LYS A 259 17.41 -3.84 8.53
C LYS A 259 16.35 -3.21 7.63
N MET A 260 15.18 -3.84 7.52
CA MET A 260 14.04 -3.35 6.75
C MET A 260 12.68 -3.74 7.36
N ALA A 261 12.65 -4.00 8.68
CA ALA A 261 11.43 -4.34 9.39
C ALA A 261 10.42 -3.18 9.31
N GLY A 262 9.15 -3.50 9.04
CA GLY A 262 8.08 -2.51 8.93
C GLY A 262 8.22 -1.50 7.78
N MET A 263 9.09 -1.74 6.80
CA MET A 263 9.41 -0.75 5.75
C MET A 263 8.17 -0.15 5.06
N PHE A 264 7.14 -0.96 4.82
CA PHE A 264 5.88 -0.56 4.18
C PHE A 264 4.66 -0.66 5.11
N LEU A 265 4.85 -0.76 6.43
CA LEU A 265 3.76 -0.88 7.39
C LEU A 265 2.73 0.26 7.22
N GLY A 266 1.48 -0.08 6.85
CA GLY A 266 0.40 0.88 6.62
C GLY A 266 0.47 1.61 5.28
N CYS A 267 1.28 1.16 4.33
CA CYS A 267 1.20 1.62 2.94
C CYS A 267 0.06 0.90 2.21
N GLU A 268 -1.18 1.31 2.49
CA GLU A 268 -2.41 0.65 2.01
C GLU A 268 -2.42 0.39 0.50
N ASN A 269 -1.99 1.38 -0.30
CA ASN A 269 -2.00 1.33 -1.77
C ASN A 269 -0.75 0.72 -2.41
N PHE A 270 0.24 0.28 -1.63
CA PHE A 270 1.53 -0.16 -2.17
C PHE A 270 1.39 -1.50 -2.90
N ASN A 271 1.69 -1.53 -4.20
CA ASN A 271 1.60 -2.73 -5.03
C ASN A 271 2.65 -2.74 -6.15
N GLN A 272 3.90 -2.42 -5.81
CA GLN A 272 5.02 -2.35 -6.76
C GLN A 272 5.89 -3.61 -6.73
N PRO A 273 6.45 -4.04 -7.88
CA PRO A 273 7.25 -5.25 -7.94
C PRO A 273 8.58 -5.10 -7.20
N LEU A 274 8.87 -6.04 -6.30
CA LEU A 274 10.10 -6.09 -5.48
C LEU A 274 10.92 -7.38 -5.67
N ASN A 275 10.51 -8.27 -6.58
CA ASN A 275 11.13 -9.59 -6.75
C ASN A 275 12.60 -9.54 -7.25
N THR A 276 13.11 -8.37 -7.62
CA THR A 276 14.50 -8.13 -8.04
C THR A 276 15.43 -7.78 -6.89
N TRP A 277 14.90 -7.56 -5.69
CA TRP A 277 15.68 -7.17 -4.52
C TRP A 277 16.49 -8.34 -3.96
N ASP A 278 17.77 -8.08 -3.69
CA ASP A 278 18.64 -8.98 -2.92
C ASP A 278 18.48 -8.67 -1.43
N VAL A 279 17.65 -9.49 -0.75
CA VAL A 279 17.36 -9.39 0.69
C VAL A 279 18.17 -10.38 1.54
N SER A 280 19.20 -11.03 0.96
CA SER A 280 19.95 -12.13 1.59
C SER A 280 20.70 -11.77 2.88
N ARG A 281 20.76 -10.49 3.24
CA ARG A 281 21.39 -9.97 4.47
C ARG A 281 20.42 -9.63 5.58
N VAL A 282 19.11 -9.67 5.32
CA VAL A 282 18.09 -9.24 6.27
C VAL A 282 17.81 -10.35 7.27
N GLU A 283 17.84 -10.00 8.56
CA GLU A 283 17.59 -10.95 9.67
C GLU A 283 16.18 -10.80 10.28
N ALA A 284 15.54 -9.64 10.10
CA ALA A 284 14.18 -9.37 10.60
C ALA A 284 13.31 -8.72 9.51
N MET A 285 12.17 -9.35 9.22
CA MET A 285 11.15 -8.88 8.26
C MET A 285 9.77 -8.68 8.92
N GLY A 286 9.73 -8.63 10.25
CA GLY A 286 8.51 -8.35 10.97
C GLY A 286 7.85 -7.05 10.48
N TRP A 287 6.52 -7.03 10.44
CA TRP A 287 5.68 -5.89 10.04
C TRP A 287 5.87 -5.40 8.59
N MET A 288 6.72 -6.03 7.76
CA MET A 288 7.22 -5.41 6.52
C MET A 288 6.13 -4.89 5.58
N PHE A 289 5.04 -5.64 5.40
CA PHE A 289 3.87 -5.27 4.59
C PHE A 289 2.58 -5.20 5.39
N GLN A 290 2.63 -5.14 6.72
CA GLN A 290 1.40 -5.10 7.51
C GLN A 290 0.50 -3.94 7.06
N HIS A 291 -0.79 -4.22 6.83
CA HIS A 291 -1.80 -3.30 6.30
C HIS A 291 -1.48 -2.70 4.92
N CYS A 292 -0.64 -3.35 4.10
CA CYS A 292 -0.59 -3.11 2.66
C CYS A 292 -1.75 -3.86 1.97
N GLU A 293 -2.95 -3.27 2.01
CA GLU A 293 -4.19 -3.93 1.56
C GLU A 293 -4.16 -4.37 0.08
N ASP A 294 -3.55 -3.54 -0.78
CA ASP A 294 -3.46 -3.76 -2.23
C ASP A 294 -2.26 -4.63 -2.67
N PHE A 295 -1.33 -4.96 -1.76
CA PHE A 295 -0.09 -5.64 -2.13
C PHE A 295 -0.34 -7.07 -2.61
N ASN A 296 0.01 -7.36 -3.86
CA ASN A 296 -0.10 -8.68 -4.47
C ASN A 296 1.00 -8.93 -5.52
N GLN A 297 2.25 -8.67 -5.17
CA GLN A 297 3.41 -8.83 -6.06
C GLN A 297 4.26 -10.06 -5.67
N PRO A 298 4.87 -10.75 -6.66
CA PRO A 298 5.70 -11.93 -6.38
C PRO A 298 6.93 -11.56 -5.54
N LEU A 299 7.27 -12.45 -4.60
CA LEU A 299 8.43 -12.38 -3.70
C LEU A 299 9.22 -13.70 -3.66
N ASP A 300 8.93 -14.62 -4.59
CA ASP A 300 9.47 -15.97 -4.64
C ASP A 300 11.00 -16.01 -4.87
N ASN A 301 11.60 -14.94 -5.42
CA ASN A 301 13.05 -14.85 -5.61
C ASN A 301 13.81 -14.36 -4.37
N TRP A 302 13.12 -13.99 -3.29
CA TRP A 302 13.79 -13.48 -2.09
C TRP A 302 14.52 -14.60 -1.34
N ASP A 303 15.83 -14.44 -1.12
CA ASP A 303 16.59 -15.28 -0.20
C ASP A 303 16.33 -14.86 1.25
N VAL A 304 15.34 -15.50 1.89
CA VAL A 304 14.96 -15.28 3.29
C VAL A 304 15.69 -16.21 4.26
N SER A 305 16.74 -16.93 3.82
CA SER A 305 17.39 -17.98 4.62
C SER A 305 18.08 -17.49 5.90
N ARG A 306 18.26 -16.18 6.06
CA ARG A 306 18.80 -15.55 7.28
C ARG A 306 17.74 -14.98 8.21
N VAL A 307 16.48 -14.92 7.78
CA VAL A 307 15.42 -14.27 8.56
C VAL A 307 15.07 -15.13 9.78
N GLU A 308 15.06 -14.50 10.95
CA GLU A 308 14.69 -15.11 12.23
C GLU A 308 13.29 -14.66 12.70
N ASN A 309 12.80 -13.52 12.21
CA ASN A 309 11.52 -12.93 12.62
C ASN A 309 10.67 -12.48 11.42
N MET A 310 9.45 -13.02 11.30
CA MET A 310 8.45 -12.70 10.27
C MET A 310 7.09 -12.32 10.88
N ASN A 311 7.07 -11.84 12.13
CA ASN A 311 5.82 -11.50 12.81
C ASN A 311 5.06 -10.42 12.06
N TYR A 312 3.74 -10.57 11.91
CA TYR A 312 2.87 -9.62 11.22
C TYR A 312 3.29 -9.28 9.77
N MET A 313 4.21 -10.02 9.14
CA MET A 313 4.83 -9.59 7.86
C MET A 313 3.81 -9.20 6.78
N PHE A 314 2.72 -9.95 6.66
CA PHE A 314 1.61 -9.71 5.72
C PHE A 314 0.27 -9.45 6.45
N HIS A 315 0.29 -9.13 7.75
CA HIS A 315 -0.96 -8.96 8.49
C HIS A 315 -1.84 -7.88 7.85
N GLY A 316 -3.07 -8.23 7.45
CA GLY A 316 -3.99 -7.29 6.80
C GLY A 316 -3.73 -7.05 5.31
N CYS A 317 -2.81 -7.77 4.65
CA CYS A 317 -2.66 -7.77 3.19
C CYS A 317 -3.82 -8.51 2.53
N THR A 318 -5.00 -7.87 2.45
CA THR A 318 -6.23 -8.57 2.03
C THR A 318 -6.17 -9.13 0.61
N SER A 319 -5.39 -8.50 -0.29
CA SER A 319 -5.22 -8.90 -1.69
C SER A 319 -4.13 -9.94 -1.94
N PHE A 320 -3.26 -10.21 -0.95
CA PHE A 320 -2.06 -11.02 -1.16
C PHE A 320 -2.38 -12.51 -1.36
N ASP A 321 -1.96 -13.07 -2.51
CA ASP A 321 -2.08 -14.49 -2.84
C ASP A 321 -0.92 -14.97 -3.73
N GLN A 322 0.32 -14.60 -3.38
CA GLN A 322 1.53 -14.92 -4.16
C GLN A 322 2.29 -16.12 -3.61
N PRO A 323 2.87 -16.98 -4.46
CA PRO A 323 3.53 -18.20 -4.03
C PRO A 323 4.80 -17.89 -3.21
N LEU A 324 4.94 -18.57 -2.07
CA LEU A 324 6.11 -18.46 -1.17
C LEU A 324 6.76 -19.82 -0.87
N LYS A 325 6.42 -20.86 -1.65
CA LYS A 325 6.84 -22.24 -1.42
C LYS A 325 8.36 -22.42 -1.40
N ASP A 326 9.10 -21.60 -2.14
CA ASP A 326 10.55 -21.71 -2.33
C ASP A 326 11.35 -20.95 -1.25
N TRP A 327 10.67 -20.29 -0.31
CA TRP A 327 11.31 -19.62 0.82
C TRP A 327 11.93 -20.63 1.80
N ASN A 328 13.21 -20.45 2.08
CA ASN A 328 13.89 -21.19 3.14
C ASN A 328 13.63 -20.54 4.51
N VAL A 329 12.60 -21.01 5.22
CA VAL A 329 12.22 -20.50 6.55
C VAL A 329 12.84 -21.25 7.74
N SER A 330 13.82 -22.13 7.50
CA SER A 330 14.42 -23.02 8.53
C SER A 330 15.14 -22.31 9.70
N ARG A 331 15.33 -20.99 9.61
CA ARG A 331 15.87 -20.15 10.68
C ARG A 331 14.81 -19.33 11.43
N VAL A 332 13.60 -19.24 10.92
CA VAL A 332 12.56 -18.40 11.50
C VAL A 332 12.14 -18.98 12.85
N GLU A 333 12.16 -18.13 13.87
CA GLU A 333 11.71 -18.47 15.22
C GLU A 333 10.32 -17.90 15.52
N GLU A 334 9.91 -16.82 14.85
CA GLU A 334 8.68 -16.10 15.17
C GLU A 334 7.85 -15.77 13.90
N MET A 335 6.60 -16.26 13.84
CA MET A 335 5.64 -16.08 12.73
C MET A 335 4.23 -15.70 13.23
N HIS A 336 4.11 -15.10 14.42
CA HIS A 336 2.78 -14.79 14.95
C HIS A 336 2.08 -13.75 14.07
N SER A 337 0.80 -14.01 13.78
CA SER A 337 -0.05 -13.17 12.92
C SER A 337 0.51 -12.88 11.52
N MET A 338 1.47 -13.67 11.01
CA MET A 338 2.15 -13.39 9.74
C MET A 338 1.19 -13.15 8.58
N PHE A 339 0.13 -13.96 8.44
CA PHE A 339 -0.90 -13.85 7.40
C PHE A 339 -2.26 -13.45 7.95
N LYS A 340 -2.37 -13.03 9.23
CA LYS A 340 -3.66 -12.71 9.84
C LYS A 340 -4.41 -11.68 8.99
N ASP A 341 -5.69 -11.90 8.73
CA ASP A 341 -6.55 -11.07 7.87
C ASP A 341 -6.12 -11.00 6.37
N CYS A 342 -5.23 -11.89 5.90
CA CYS A 342 -4.99 -12.10 4.46
C CYS A 342 -6.14 -12.90 3.85
N LYS A 343 -7.24 -12.21 3.53
CA LYS A 343 -8.51 -12.83 3.12
C LYS A 343 -8.38 -13.72 1.88
N ASN A 344 -7.56 -13.32 0.90
CA ASN A 344 -7.39 -14.04 -0.36
C ASN A 344 -6.31 -15.14 -0.32
N PHE A 345 -5.44 -15.15 0.69
CA PHE A 345 -4.27 -16.01 0.70
C PHE A 345 -4.63 -17.51 0.74
N ASN A 346 -4.18 -18.26 -0.25
CA ASN A 346 -4.38 -19.70 -0.35
C ASN A 346 -3.22 -20.44 -1.04
N GLN A 347 -1.98 -19.95 -0.85
CA GLN A 347 -0.80 -20.54 -1.49
C GLN A 347 -0.20 -21.68 -0.65
N SER A 348 0.34 -22.69 -1.33
CA SER A 348 0.93 -23.86 -0.66
C SER A 348 2.19 -23.50 0.12
N LEU A 349 2.26 -23.96 1.37
CA LEU A 349 3.39 -23.78 2.29
C LEU A 349 3.89 -25.12 2.86
N ASN A 350 3.45 -26.25 2.30
CA ASN A 350 3.70 -27.60 2.80
C ASN A 350 5.20 -27.95 2.91
N ASP A 351 6.05 -27.33 2.10
CA ASP A 351 7.50 -27.59 2.05
C ASP A 351 8.31 -26.74 3.03
N TRP A 352 7.67 -25.84 3.79
CA TRP A 352 8.34 -25.02 4.79
C TRP A 352 8.86 -25.84 5.98
N ASP A 353 10.13 -25.66 6.32
CA ASP A 353 10.72 -26.16 7.55
C ASP A 353 10.43 -25.20 8.71
N VAL A 354 9.35 -25.48 9.45
CA VAL A 354 8.92 -24.71 10.63
C VAL A 354 9.47 -25.26 11.96
N SER A 355 10.49 -26.14 11.92
CA SER A 355 10.98 -26.87 13.10
C SER A 355 11.62 -26.00 14.19
N LYS A 356 11.94 -24.74 13.89
CA LYS A 356 12.44 -23.75 14.86
C LYS A 356 11.41 -22.74 15.33
N VAL A 357 10.22 -22.71 14.73
CA VAL A 357 9.22 -21.69 15.03
C VAL A 357 8.65 -21.90 16.43
N LYS A 358 8.81 -20.88 17.28
CA LYS A 358 8.36 -20.83 18.68
C LYS A 358 6.93 -20.30 18.80
N SER A 359 6.48 -19.46 17.85
CA SER A 359 5.13 -18.87 17.88
C SER A 359 4.54 -18.73 16.48
N MET A 360 3.34 -19.29 16.31
CA MET A 360 2.47 -19.15 15.12
C MET A 360 1.06 -18.69 15.55
N ARG A 361 0.96 -18.00 16.70
CA ARG A 361 -0.33 -17.50 17.20
C ARG A 361 -1.02 -16.64 16.15
N HIS A 362 -2.29 -16.91 15.89
CA HIS A 362 -3.09 -16.18 14.90
C HIS A 362 -2.53 -16.15 13.47
N MET A 363 -1.55 -17.01 13.12
CA MET A 363 -0.82 -16.89 11.85
C MET A 363 -1.73 -16.81 10.62
N PHE A 364 -2.80 -17.60 10.56
CA PHE A 364 -3.80 -17.60 9.48
C PHE A 364 -5.19 -17.13 9.96
N SER A 365 -5.27 -16.45 11.10
CA SER A 365 -6.57 -16.03 11.62
C SER A 365 -7.25 -15.08 10.62
N ASN A 366 -8.53 -15.34 10.32
CA ASN A 366 -9.35 -14.65 9.30
C ASN A 366 -8.81 -14.74 7.85
N CYS A 367 -7.98 -15.73 7.53
CA CYS A 367 -7.70 -16.09 6.14
C CYS A 367 -8.87 -16.90 5.55
N TYR A 368 -9.90 -16.22 5.08
CA TYR A 368 -11.16 -16.86 4.66
C TYR A 368 -10.97 -17.93 3.59
N ASN A 369 -10.08 -17.70 2.62
CA ASN A 369 -9.84 -18.62 1.50
C ASN A 369 -8.78 -19.69 1.78
N PHE A 370 -8.12 -19.67 2.94
CA PHE A 370 -7.02 -20.59 3.23
C PHE A 370 -7.51 -22.02 3.42
N ASN A 371 -7.05 -22.93 2.55
CA ASN A 371 -7.41 -24.34 2.57
C ASN A 371 -6.24 -25.24 2.10
N GLN A 372 -5.05 -25.02 2.66
CA GLN A 372 -3.84 -25.78 2.32
C GLN A 372 -3.56 -26.91 3.32
N ASN A 373 -2.97 -27.99 2.84
CA ASN A 373 -2.52 -29.10 3.68
C ASN A 373 -1.15 -28.80 4.29
N LEU A 374 -1.07 -28.77 5.62
CA LEU A 374 0.15 -28.52 6.39
C LEU A 374 0.58 -29.72 7.25
N ASP A 375 0.09 -30.94 6.98
CA ASP A 375 0.41 -32.14 7.77
C ASP A 375 1.91 -32.49 7.79
N SER A 376 2.66 -32.05 6.77
CA SER A 376 4.11 -32.25 6.65
C SER A 376 4.92 -31.40 7.64
N TRP A 377 4.33 -30.39 8.27
CA TRP A 377 5.06 -29.49 9.15
C TRP A 377 5.52 -30.18 10.45
N HIS A 378 6.80 -30.01 10.75
CA HIS A 378 7.39 -30.44 12.02
C HIS A 378 7.29 -29.31 13.05
N VAL A 379 6.19 -29.24 13.78
CA VAL A 379 5.96 -28.18 14.78
C VAL A 379 6.52 -28.57 16.15
N LEU A 380 7.28 -27.66 16.78
CA LEU A 380 7.78 -27.88 18.15
C LEU A 380 6.61 -28.12 19.12
N SER A 381 6.76 -29.08 20.03
CA SER A 381 5.73 -29.33 21.06
C SER A 381 5.50 -28.15 22.00
N THR A 382 6.46 -27.22 22.07
CA THR A 382 6.39 -25.98 22.84
C THR A 382 5.94 -24.78 22.01
N ALA A 383 5.78 -24.93 20.70
CA ALA A 383 5.35 -23.82 19.85
C ALA A 383 3.95 -23.37 20.24
N SER A 384 3.72 -22.05 20.27
CA SER A 384 2.40 -21.53 20.53
C SER A 384 1.60 -21.36 19.24
N THR A 385 0.57 -22.19 19.06
CA THR A 385 -0.30 -22.22 17.87
C THR A 385 -1.70 -21.68 18.16
N LYS A 386 -1.90 -20.96 19.27
CA LYS A 386 -3.22 -20.48 19.69
C LYS A 386 -3.92 -19.69 18.58
N SER A 387 -5.19 -20.03 18.31
CA SER A 387 -6.05 -19.32 17.36
C SER A 387 -5.47 -19.23 15.94
N MET A 388 -4.58 -20.16 15.57
CA MET A 388 -3.85 -20.10 14.31
C MET A 388 -4.77 -20.10 13.09
N PHE A 389 -5.88 -20.83 13.14
CA PHE A 389 -6.86 -20.97 12.06
C PHE A 389 -8.23 -20.35 12.38
N ASP A 390 -8.33 -19.52 13.44
CA ASP A 390 -9.61 -18.89 13.82
C ASP A 390 -10.13 -18.02 12.67
N GLY A 391 -11.32 -18.32 12.16
CA GLY A 391 -11.93 -17.60 11.04
C GLY A 391 -11.51 -18.09 9.64
N CYS A 392 -10.71 -19.17 9.51
CA CYS A 392 -10.46 -19.82 8.21
C CYS A 392 -11.70 -20.60 7.74
N THR A 393 -12.64 -19.95 7.05
CA THR A 393 -13.93 -20.54 6.68
C THR A 393 -13.83 -21.58 5.55
N ALA A 394 -12.83 -21.49 4.67
CA ALA A 394 -12.59 -22.49 3.62
C ALA A 394 -11.82 -23.74 4.09
N LEU A 395 -11.20 -23.71 5.28
CA LEU A 395 -10.34 -24.78 5.76
C LEU A 395 -11.16 -26.03 6.12
N LYS A 396 -11.00 -27.09 5.33
CA LYS A 396 -11.77 -28.33 5.50
C LYS A 396 -11.25 -29.23 6.62
N THR A 397 -9.94 -29.27 6.80
CA THR A 397 -9.25 -30.16 7.74
C THR A 397 -8.12 -29.42 8.42
N LEU A 398 -8.09 -29.52 9.75
CA LEU A 398 -6.96 -29.02 10.54
C LEU A 398 -5.77 -30.01 10.43
N PRO A 399 -4.52 -29.52 10.44
CA PRO A 399 -3.35 -30.39 10.46
C PRO A 399 -3.32 -31.29 11.70
N THR A 400 -2.83 -32.51 11.55
CA THR A 400 -2.76 -33.53 12.61
C THR A 400 -1.92 -33.12 13.82
N TRP A 401 -0.93 -32.24 13.65
CA TRP A 401 -0.11 -31.69 14.73
C TRP A 401 -0.81 -30.56 15.50
N TYR A 402 -1.88 -29.96 14.95
CA TYR A 402 -2.54 -28.81 15.54
C TYR A 402 -3.42 -29.22 16.73
N LYS A 403 -3.13 -28.64 17.89
CA LYS A 403 -3.90 -28.85 19.13
C LYS A 403 -4.55 -27.52 19.53
N ASN A 404 -5.87 -27.51 19.58
CA ASN A 404 -6.68 -26.34 19.99
C ASN A 404 -6.39 -25.89 21.42
#